data_AF-A0A7L1X897-F1
#
_entry.id   AF-A0A7L1X897-F1
#
_cell.length_a   1.000
_cell.length_b   1.000
_cell.length_c   1.000
_cell.angle_alpha   90.00
_cell.angle_beta   90.00
_cell.angle_gamma   90.00
#
_symmetry.space_group_name_H-M   'P 1'
#
loop_
_entity.id
_entity.type
_entity.pdbx_description
1 polymer ?
#
loop_
_entity_poly.entity_id
_entity_poly.type
_entity_poly.pdbx_seq_one_letter_code
_entity_poly.pdbx_strand_id
1 'polypeptide(L)' 'MLNRIIRLQAVFEVITNQTALALELIAAQQTQMRTAVYQNRLALDYLLAEEGGVCGKF' A
#
# COMPACT_ATOMS: atom_id res chain seq x y z
N MET A 1 16.64 14.85 -37.13
CA MET A 1 16.82 14.34 -35.74
C MET A 1 15.88 14.99 -34.74
N LEU A 2 15.76 16.32 -34.69
CA LEU A 2 14.91 17.06 -33.74
C LEU A 2 13.45 16.58 -33.65
N ASN A 3 12.79 16.32 -34.79
CA ASN A 3 11.40 15.85 -34.81
C ASN A 3 11.20 14.47 -34.14
N ARG A 4 12.22 13.60 -34.16
CA ARG A 4 12.17 12.32 -33.43
C ARG A 4 12.31 12.53 -31.92
N ILE A 5 13.16 13.48 -31.50
CA ILE A 5 13.37 13.83 -30.10
C ILE A 5 12.08 14.42 -29.50
N ILE A 6 11.43 15.36 -30.19
CA ILE A 6 10.18 15.98 -29.72
C ILE A 6 9.07 14.93 -29.53
N ARG A 7 8.94 13.98 -30.48
CA ARG A 7 7.97 12.88 -30.35
C ARG A 7 8.27 11.97 -29.17
N LEU A 8 9.55 11.62 -28.95
CA LEU A 8 9.96 10.83 -27.80
C LEU A 8 9.69 11.55 -26.48
N GLN A 9 9.91 12.86 -26.42
CA GLN A 9 9.65 13.67 -25.24
C GLN A 9 8.15 13.68 -24.89
N ALA A 10 7.27 13.84 -25.89
CA ALA A 10 5.82 13.77 -25.67
C ALA A 10 5.37 12.39 -25.16
N VAL A 11 5.92 11.30 -25.73
CA VAL A 11 5.62 9.94 -25.26
C VAL A 11 6.12 9.74 -23.83
N PHE A 12 7.32 10.23 -23.51
CA PHE A 12 7.88 10.13 -22.18
C PHE A 12 7.03 10.88 -21.15
N GLU A 13 6.55 12.09 -21.48
CA GLU A 13 5.69 12.89 -20.62
C GLU A 13 4.34 12.19 -20.32
N VAL A 14 3.74 11.54 -21.32
CA VAL A 14 2.51 10.75 -21.11
C VAL A 14 2.78 9.57 -20.17
N ILE A 15 3.87 8.83 -20.40
CA ILE A 15 4.20 7.65 -19.58
C ILE A 15 4.50 8.07 -18.14
N THR A 16 5.28 9.13 -17.92
CA THR A 16 5.61 9.58 -16.56
C THR A 16 4.39 10.09 -15.82
N ASN A 17 3.48 10.81 -16.49
CA ASN A 17 2.23 11.27 -15.89
C ASN A 17 1.34 10.09 -15.48
N GLN A 18 1.13 9.13 -16.37
CA GLN A 18 0.33 7.93 -16.08
C GLN A 18 0.95 7.08 -14.97
N THR A 19 2.28 6.95 -14.97
CA THR A 19 3.02 6.22 -13.93
C THR A 19 2.86 6.90 -12.57
N ALA A 20 2.92 8.24 -12.51
CA ALA A 20 2.72 8.99 -11.28
C ALA A 20 1.33 8.75 -10.68
N LEU A 21 0.28 8.81 -11.50
CA LEU A 21 -1.10 8.52 -11.07
C LEU A 21 -1.25 7.08 -10.55
N ALA A 22 -0.66 6.10 -11.24
CA ALA A 22 -0.68 4.71 -10.79
C ALA A 22 0.04 4.52 -9.45
N LEU A 23 1.19 5.19 -9.26
CA LEU A 23 1.93 5.14 -8.00
C LEU A 23 1.16 5.80 -6.85
N GLU A 24 0.42 6.87 -7.10
CA GLU A 24 -0.43 7.51 -6.10
C GLU A 24 -1.54 6.56 -5.61
N LEU A 25 -2.21 5.87 -6.54
CA LEU A 25 -3.22 4.86 -6.21
C LEU A 25 -2.62 3.69 -5.41
N ILE A 26 -1.42 3.22 -5.79
CA ILE A 26 -0.72 2.16 -5.05
C ILE A 26 -0.37 2.64 -3.63
N ALA A 27 0.12 3.87 -3.48
CA ALA A 27 0.47 4.42 -2.17
C ALA A 27 -0.75 4.56 -1.25
N ALA A 28 -1.88 4.99 -1.79
CA ALA A 28 -3.14 5.05 -1.07
C ALA A 28 -3.59 3.64 -0.62
N GLN A 29 -3.58 2.66 -1.53
CA GLN A 29 -3.95 1.28 -1.23
C GLN A 29 -3.02 0.63 -0.20
N GLN A 30 -1.71 0.88 -0.31
CA GLN A 30 -0.71 0.39 0.63
C GLN A 30 -0.95 0.96 2.03
N THR A 31 -1.30 2.24 2.12
CA THR A 31 -1.61 2.90 3.38
C THR A 31 -2.86 2.29 4.03
N GLN A 32 -3.93 2.10 3.24
CA GLN A 32 -5.15 1.45 3.72
C GLN A 32 -4.89 0.01 4.20
N MET A 33 -4.14 -0.77 3.42
CA MET A 33 -3.79 -2.15 3.78
C MET A 33 -2.96 -2.20 5.06
N ARG A 34 -1.98 -1.31 5.21
CA ARG A 34 -1.15 -1.22 6.42
C ARG A 34 -2.00 -0.89 7.65
N THR A 35 -2.94 0.04 7.54
CA THR A 35 -3.87 0.38 8.62
C THR A 35 -4.74 -0.82 9.01
N ALA A 36 -5.32 -1.52 8.03
CA ALA A 36 -6.16 -2.70 8.29
C ALA A 36 -5.36 -3.83 8.97
N VAL A 37 -4.13 -4.09 8.52
CA VAL A 37 -3.25 -5.08 9.14
C VAL A 37 -2.90 -4.69 10.58
N TYR A 38 -2.61 -3.42 10.85
CA TYR A 38 -2.36 -2.96 12.22
C TYR A 38 -3.58 -3.10 13.12
N GLN A 39 -4.77 -2.76 12.63
CA GLN A 39 -6.01 -2.95 13.40
C GLN A 39 -6.24 -4.42 13.74
N ASN A 40 -6.07 -5.31 12.76
CA ASN A 40 -6.18 -6.75 12.98
C ASN A 40 -5.15 -7.25 14.00
N ARG A 41 -3.91 -6.73 13.94
CA ARG A 41 -2.87 -7.08 14.90
C ARG A 41 -3.25 -6.67 16.32
N LEU A 42 -3.74 -5.45 16.51
CA LEU A 42 -4.17 -4.97 17.83
C LEU A 42 -5.34 -5.79 18.37
N ALA A 43 -6.34 -6.10 17.54
CA ALA A 43 -7.47 -6.94 17.93
C ALA A 43 -7.02 -8.36 18.30
N LEU A 44 -6.09 -8.93 17.52
CA LEU A 44 -5.53 -10.24 17.81
C LEU A 44 -4.71 -10.25 19.11
N ASP A 45 -3.91 -9.21 19.35
CA ASP A 45 -3.11 -9.08 20.57
C ASP A 45 -4.02 -8.98 21.81
N TYR A 46 -5.16 -8.29 21.70
CA TYR A 46 -6.19 -8.27 22.75
C TYR A 46 -6.76 -9.66 23.03
N LEU A 47 -7.22 -10.36 21.99
CA LEU A 47 -7.79 -11.70 22.13
C LEU A 47 -6.78 -12.71 22.69
N LEU A 48 -5.52 -12.63 22.27
CA LEU A 48 -4.47 -13.52 22.79
C LEU A 48 -4.13 -13.24 24.25
N ALA A 49 -4.26 -11.99 24.71
CA ALA A 49 -4.06 -11.67 26.12
C ALA A 49 -5.17 -12.25 27.02
N GLU A 50 -6.41 -12.29 26.53
CA GLU A 50 -7.55 -12.84 27.27
C GLU A 50 -7.63 -14.38 27.17
N GLU A 51 -7.47 -14.92 25.95
CA GLU A 51 -7.85 -16.30 25.60
C GLU A 51 -6.66 -17.12 25.06
N GLY A 52 -5.49 -16.52 24.85
CA GLY A 52 -4.34 -17.17 24.21
C GLY A 52 -3.53 -18.09 25.15
N GLY A 53 -3.80 -18.04 26.45
CA GLY A 53 -3.19 -18.92 27.45
C GLY A 53 -4.03 -20.19 27.70
N VAL A 54 -3.40 -21.26 28.19
CA VAL A 54 -4.16 -22.39 28.73
C VAL A 54 -4.83 -21.89 30.01
N CYS A 55 -6.17 -21.86 30.03
CA CYS A 55 -6.96 -21.51 31.21
C CYS A 55 -6.43 -22.31 32.42
N GLY A 56 -5.70 -21.63 33.31
CA GLY A 56 -5.22 -22.22 34.55
C GLY A 56 -6.44 -22.40 35.45
N LYS A 57 -6.85 -23.66 35.65
CA LYS A 57 -8.00 -24.00 36.51
C LYS A 57 -7.65 -23.68 37.97
N PHE A 58 -7.95 -22.45 38.40
CA PHE A 58 -8.06 -22.03 39.81
C PHE A 58 -9.12 -20.94 39.93
#